data_AF-A0A349YPX4-F1
#
_entry.id   AF-A0A349YPX4-F1
#
_cell.length_a   1.000
_cell.length_b   1.000
_cell.length_c   1.000
_cell.angle_alpha   90.00
_cell.angle_beta   90.00
_cell.angle_gamma   90.00
#
_symmetry.space_group_name_H-M   'P 1'
#
loop_
_entity.id
_entity.type
_entity.pdbx_description
1 polymer ?
#
loop_
_entity_poly.entity_id
_entity_poly.type
_entity_poly.pdbx_seq_one_letter_code
_entity_poly.pdbx_strand_id
1 'polypeptide(L)' 'NLIPVLLDAGMHCIGCPSAQGESLEEACMVHGIDVNEVVDALNSKLSAK' A
#
# COMPACT_ATOMS: atom_id res chain seq x y z
N ASN A 1 11.04 -6.56 -2.83
CA ASN A 1 9.69 -7.02 -2.46
C ASN A 1 9.02 -5.89 -1.67
N LEU A 2 7.87 -5.40 -2.12
CA LEU A 2 7.14 -4.26 -1.52
C LEU A 2 5.94 -4.69 -0.69
N ILE A 3 5.50 -5.94 -0.80
CA ILE A 3 4.32 -6.45 -0.09
C ILE A 3 4.39 -6.19 1.43
N PRO A 4 5.52 -6.40 2.13
CA PRO A 4 5.59 -6.13 3.57
C PRO A 4 5.22 -4.69 3.94
N VAL A 5 5.61 -3.69 3.13
CA VAL A 5 5.29 -2.28 3.38
C VAL A 5 3.77 -2.05 3.36
N LEU A 6 3.08 -2.66 2.41
CA LEU A 6 1.62 -2.56 2.29
C LEU A 6 0.91 -3.29 3.44
N LEU A 7 1.40 -4.45 3.85
CA LEU A 7 0.87 -5.19 4.99
C LEU A 7 1.03 -4.41 6.30
N ASP A 8 2.20 -3.80 6.52
CA ASP A 8 2.50 -2.96 7.69
C ASP A 8 1.61 -1.71 7.72
N ALA A 9 1.23 -1.17 6.55
CA ALA A 9 0.26 -0.08 6.42
C ALA A 9 -1.20 -0.52 6.62
N GLY A 10 -1.48 -1.81 6.83
CA GLY A 10 -2.82 -2.34 7.07
C GLY A 10 -3.51 -2.98 5.86
N MET A 11 -2.87 -2.99 4.68
CA MET A 11 -3.43 -3.53 3.42
C MET A 11 -3.35 -5.06 3.33
N HIS A 12 -3.92 -5.77 4.31
CA HIS A 12 -3.89 -7.24 4.38
C HIS A 12 -4.60 -7.93 3.22
N CYS A 13 -5.52 -7.22 2.57
CA CYS A 13 -6.29 -7.70 1.43
C CYS A 13 -5.53 -7.62 0.09
N ILE A 14 -4.30 -7.10 0.05
CA ILE A 14 -3.54 -6.85 -1.20
C ILE A 14 -3.30 -8.10 -2.06
N GLY A 15 -3.36 -9.29 -1.46
CA GLY A 15 -3.26 -10.57 -2.18
C GLY A 15 -4.58 -11.06 -2.79
N CYS A 16 -5.71 -10.42 -2.49
CA CYS A 16 -7.02 -10.76 -3.03
C CYS A 16 -7.14 -10.23 -4.47
N PRO A 17 -7.51 -11.06 -5.47
CA PRO A 17 -7.68 -10.59 -6.85
C PRO A 17 -8.64 -9.40 -6.99
N SER A 18 -9.65 -9.30 -6.12
CA SER A 18 -10.61 -8.20 -6.13
C SER A 18 -10.00 -6.87 -5.69
N ALA A 19 -8.96 -6.88 -4.84
CA ALA A 19 -8.28 -5.68 -4.34
C ALA A 19 -7.15 -5.19 -5.26
N GLN A 20 -6.88 -5.91 -6.36
CA GLN A 20 -5.84 -5.52 -7.33
C GLN A 20 -6.37 -4.60 -8.45
N GLY A 21 -7.70 -4.42 -8.52
CA GLY A 21 -8.34 -3.58 -9.54
C GLY A 21 -8.47 -2.11 -9.16
N GLU A 22 -8.14 -1.74 -7.93
CA GLU A 22 -8.20 -0.37 -7.40
C GLU A 22 -6.82 0.28 -7.36
N SER A 23 -6.78 1.62 -7.39
CA SER A 23 -5.56 2.37 -7.14
C SER A 23 -5.19 2.34 -5.66
N LEU A 24 -3.92 2.65 -5.36
CA LEU A 24 -3.44 2.74 -3.98
C LEU A 24 -4.21 3.82 -3.19
N GLU A 25 -4.55 4.94 -3.84
CA GLU A 25 -5.32 6.03 -3.24
C GLU A 25 -6.74 5.59 -2.90
N GLU A 26 -7.43 4.91 -3.83
CA GLU A 26 -8.77 4.37 -3.58
C GLU A 26 -8.78 3.41 -2.38
N ALA A 27 -7.84 2.47 -2.35
CA ALA A 27 -7.70 1.55 -1.22
C ALA A 27 -7.46 2.31 0.11
N CYS A 28 -6.55 3.29 0.11
CA CYS A 28 -6.27 4.10 1.29
C CYS A 28 -7.51 4.87 1.79
N MET A 29 -8.35 5.38 0.89
CA MET A 29 -9.60 6.06 1.26
C MET A 29 -10.58 5.15 1.99
N VAL A 30 -10.76 3.89 1.57
CA VAL A 30 -11.70 2.95 2.23
C VAL A 30 -11.22 2.55 3.63
N HIS A 31 -9.91 2.55 3.84
CA HIS A 31 -9.26 2.14 5.07
C HIS A 31 -8.87 3.31 6.00
N GLY A 32 -9.12 4.56 5.60
CA GLY A 32 -8.80 5.75 6.40
C GLY A 32 -7.30 5.97 6.59
N ILE A 33 -6.50 5.56 5.61
CA ILE A 33 -5.03 5.67 5.61
C ILE A 33 -4.62 6.87 4.76
N ASP A 34 -3.60 7.62 5.19
CA ASP A 34 -3.01 8.65 4.34
C ASP A 34 -2.16 7.99 3.25
N VAL A 35 -2.59 8.12 1.98
CA VAL A 35 -1.89 7.57 0.83
C VAL A 35 -0.45 8.08 0.71
N ASN A 36 -0.18 9.32 1.16
CA ASN A 36 1.15 9.91 1.05
C ASN A 36 2.14 9.19 1.97
N GLU A 37 1.73 8.82 3.19
CA GLU A 37 2.58 8.06 4.11
C GLU A 37 2.97 6.69 3.52
N VAL A 38 2.02 6.02 2.83
CA VAL A 38 2.25 4.73 2.18
C VAL A 38 3.19 4.87 0.98
N VAL A 39 2.97 5.89 0.15
CA VAL A 39 3.85 6.20 -1.01
C VAL A 39 5.27 6.51 -0.56
N ASP A 40 5.44 7.28 0.50
CA ASP A 40 6.75 7.60 1.07
C ASP A 40 7.47 6.37 1.61
N ALA A 41 6.75 5.46 2.29
CA ALA A 41 7.30 4.21 2.76
C ALA A 41 7.74 3.28 1.60
N LEU A 42 6.92 3.20 0.54
CA LEU A 42 7.24 2.43 -0.67
C LEU A 42 8.47 3.00 -1.38
N ASN A 43 8.52 4.31 -1.58
CA ASN A 43 9.65 4.99 -2.20
C ASN A 43 10.93 4.82 -1.37
N SER A 44 10.84 4.98 -0.05
CA SER A 44 11.96 4.72 0.86
C SER A 44 12.50 3.29 0.71
N LYS A 45 11.62 2.28 0.59
CA LYS A 45 12.01 0.88 0.39
C LYS A 45 12.63 0.64 -1.00
N LEU A 46 12.16 1.34 -2.03
CA LEU A 46 12.70 1.28 -3.38
C LEU A 46 14.07 1.95 -3.49
N SER A 47 14.27 3.08 -2.80
CA SER A 47 15.51 3.84 -2.78
C SER A 47 16.58 3.25 -1.85
N ALA A 48 16.18 2.47 -0.84
CA ALA A 48 17.10 1.71 0.02
C ALA A 48 17.68 0.45 -0.67
N LYS A 49 17.64 0.40 -2.01
CA LYS A 49 18.25 -0.64 -2.84
C LYS A 49 19.72 -0.36 -3.13
#